data_AF-A0A1S6KR02-F1
#
_entry.id   AF-A0A1S6KR02-F1
#
_cell.length_a   1.000
_cell.length_b   1.000
_cell.length_c   1.000
_cell.angle_alpha   90.00
_cell.angle_beta   90.00
_cell.angle_gamma   90.00
#
_symmetry.space_group_name_H-M   'P 1'
#
loop_
_entity.id
_entity.type
_entity.pdbx_description
1 polymer ?
#
loop_
_entity_poly.entity_id
_entity_poly.type
_entity_poly.pdbx_seq_one_letter_code
_entity_poly.pdbx_strand_id
1 'polypeptide(L)' 'MHPELHAIENLFPSCAPCNLFKGAFSVEGMRNEITKQVERARAYSVNFRTAERFGLLHIVVKPVVFWFEQYNEQKQNE' A
#
# COMPACT_ATOMS: atom_id res chain seq x y z
N MET A 1 24.95 1.07 -5.41
CA MET A 1 23.95 2.00 -5.99
C MET A 1 23.27 1.28 -7.14
N HIS A 2 21.97 1.51 -7.34
CA HIS A 2 21.16 0.92 -8.41
C HIS A 2 20.71 2.03 -9.39
N PRO A 3 21.58 2.44 -10.34
CA PRO A 3 21.29 3.53 -11.28
C PRO A 3 20.03 3.30 -12.11
N GLU A 4 19.71 2.04 -12.40
CA GLU A 4 18.53 1.61 -13.14
C GLU A 4 17.22 1.98 -12.46
N LEU A 5 17.24 2.20 -11.14
CA LEU A 5 16.07 2.64 -10.37
C LEU A 5 15.90 4.17 -10.39
N HIS A 6 16.87 4.93 -10.89
CA HIS A 6 16.78 6.39 -11.08
C HIS A 6 16.16 6.74 -12.44
N ALA A 7 15.00 6.17 -12.73
CA ALA A 7 14.25 6.39 -13.97
C ALA A 7 12.99 7.24 -13.69
N ILE A 8 12.52 8.00 -14.68
CA ILE A 8 11.32 8.87 -14.56
C ILE A 8 10.09 8.03 -14.17
N GLU A 9 10.04 6.80 -14.66
CA GLU A 9 9.00 5.83 -14.40
C GLU A 9 8.96 5.36 -12.93
N ASN A 10 10.06 5.52 -12.17
CA ASN A 10 10.14 5.22 -10.73
C ASN A 10 10.15 6.50 -9.86
N LEU A 11 9.89 7.67 -10.45
CA LEU A 11 9.83 8.98 -9.78
C LEU A 11 8.39 9.41 -9.44
N PHE A 12 7.45 8.46 -9.33
CA PHE A 12 6.09 8.79 -8.91
C PHE A 12 6.09 9.32 -7.46
N PRO A 13 5.35 10.42 -7.19
CA PRO A 13 5.25 10.96 -5.85
C PRO A 13 4.58 9.94 -4.94
N SER A 14 5.21 9.66 -3.81
CA SER A 14 4.65 8.84 -2.75
C SER A 14 4.61 9.64 -1.46
N CYS A 15 3.65 9.33 -0.59
CA CYS A 15 3.60 9.94 0.73
C CYS A 15 4.86 9.58 1.54
N ALA A 16 5.35 10.44 2.44
CA ALA A 16 6.56 10.15 3.23
C ALA A 16 6.56 8.76 3.91
N PRO A 17 5.49 8.34 4.62
CA PRO A 17 5.45 6.99 5.19
C PRO A 17 5.37 5.89 4.13
N CYS A 18 4.73 6.15 2.98
CA CYS A 18 4.68 5.22 1.86
C CYS A 18 6.07 4.98 1.27
N ASN A 19 6.88 6.05 1.13
CA ASN A 19 8.24 5.96 0.60
C ASN A 19 9.17 5.21 1.56
N LEU A 20 9.06 5.50 2.86
CA LEU A 20 9.79 4.79 3.91
C LEU A 20 9.41 3.30 3.93
N PHE A 21 8.11 3.00 3.81
CA PHE A 21 7.61 1.63 3.77
C PHE A 21 8.02 0.88 2.50
N LYS A 22 8.03 1.56 1.34
CA LYS A 22 8.45 0.97 0.06
C LYS A 22 9.87 0.41 0.14
N GLY A 23 10.80 1.14 0.76
CA GLY A 23 12.19 0.69 0.90
C GLY A 23 12.76 0.16 -0.41
N ALA A 24 13.19 -1.10 -0.42
CA ALA A 24 13.71 -1.81 -1.60
C ALA A 24 12.67 -2.68 -2.33
N PHE A 25 11.39 -2.63 -1.95
CA PHE A 25 10.36 -3.43 -2.60
C PHE A 25 10.07 -2.96 -4.03
N SER A 26 9.79 -3.93 -4.90
CA SER A 26 9.10 -3.66 -6.16
C SER A 26 7.66 -3.21 -5.90
N VAL A 27 6.99 -2.68 -6.93
CA VAL A 27 5.56 -2.28 -6.85
C VAL A 27 4.70 -3.45 -6.39
N GLU A 28 4.86 -4.64 -6.99
CA GLU A 28 4.11 -5.83 -6.59
C GLU A 28 4.51 -6.36 -5.22
N GLY A 29 5.80 -6.26 -4.85
CA GLY A 29 6.26 -6.58 -3.52
C GLY A 29 5.58 -5.71 -2.46
N MET A 30 5.54 -4.40 -2.69
CA MET A 30 4.85 -3.44 -1.82
C MET A 30 3.36 -3.74 -1.74
N ARG A 31 2.71 -4.10 -2.86
CA ARG A 31 1.27 -4.47 -2.90
C ARG A 31 0.96 -5.65 -1.98
N ASN A 32 1.78 -6.70 -2.05
CA ASN A 32 1.66 -7.87 -1.19
C ASN A 32 1.86 -7.50 0.29
N GLU A 33 2.84 -6.65 0.58
CA GLU A 33 3.13 -6.21 1.95
C GLU A 33 2.04 -5.30 2.55
N ILE A 34 1.35 -4.51 1.73
CA ILE A 34 0.18 -3.73 2.16
C ILE A 34 -1.01 -4.64 2.46
N THR A 35 -1.23 -5.67 1.62
CA THR A 35 -2.35 -6.60 1.79
C THR A 35 -2.30 -7.32 3.15
N LYS A 36 -1.10 -7.61 3.66
CA LYS A 36 -0.87 -8.24 4.96
C LYS A 36 -1.08 -7.32 6.16
N GLN A 37 -1.24 -6.01 5.97
CA GLN A 37 -1.30 -5.05 7.09
C GLN A 37 -2.50 -5.28 8.01
N VAL A 38 -3.65 -5.66 7.45
CA VAL A 38 -4.85 -5.93 8.25
C VAL A 38 -4.64 -7.14 9.15
N GLU A 39 -4.07 -8.22 8.61
CA GLU A 39 -3.76 -9.43 9.39
C GLU A 39 -2.72 -9.15 10.47
N ARG A 40 -1.67 -8.40 10.15
CA ARG A 40 -0.64 -7.95 11.11
C ARG A 40 -1.25 -7.08 12.21
N ALA A 41 -2.11 -6.13 11.85
CA ALA A 41 -2.79 -5.27 12.81
C ALA A 41 -3.64 -6.11 13.78
N ARG A 42 -4.39 -7.09 13.28
CA ARG A 42 -5.16 -8.02 14.12
C ARG A 42 -4.26 -8.88 15.01
N ALA A 43 -3.14 -9.37 14.51
CA ALA A 43 -2.20 -10.21 15.27
C ALA A 43 -1.52 -9.44 16.41
N TYR A 44 -1.02 -8.23 16.14
CA TYR A 44 -0.14 -7.52 17.08
C TYR A 44 -0.85 -6.45 17.92
N SER A 45 -1.98 -5.90 17.48
CA SER A 45 -2.68 -4.83 18.21
C SER A 45 -3.84 -5.36 19.05
N VAL A 46 -3.70 -5.24 20.37
CA VAL A 46 -4.81 -5.49 21.31
C VAL A 46 -5.97 -4.53 21.03
N ASN A 47 -5.68 -3.27 20.72
CA ASN A 47 -6.69 -2.26 20.42
C ASN A 47 -7.51 -2.63 19.17
N PHE A 48 -6.85 -3.18 18.14
CA PHE A 48 -7.53 -3.65 16.93
C PHE A 48 -8.50 -4.79 17.25
N ARG A 49 -8.05 -5.82 18.00
CA ARG A 49 -8.91 -6.95 18.39
C ARG A 49 -10.06 -6.51 19.29
N THR A 50 -9.83 -5.58 20.20
CA THR A 50 -10.88 -5.02 21.06
C THR A 50 -11.92 -4.29 20.21
N ALA A 51 -11.50 -3.37 19.34
CA ALA A 51 -12.40 -2.65 18.46
C ALA A 51 -13.20 -3.59 17.56
N GLU A 52 -12.56 -4.63 17.00
CA GLU A 52 -13.22 -5.68 16.23
C GLU A 52 -14.28 -6.44 17.05
N ARG A 53 -13.94 -6.86 18.27
CA ARG A 53 -14.87 -7.60 19.16
C ARG A 53 -16.12 -6.80 19.51
N PHE A 54 -15.98 -5.49 19.67
CA PHE A 54 -17.09 -4.59 19.96
C PHE A 54 -17.77 -4.03 18.70
N GLY A 55 -17.37 -4.48 17.50
CA GLY A 55 -17.95 -4.03 16.24
C GLY A 55 -17.68 -2.56 15.89
N LEU A 56 -16.61 -1.97 16.42
CA LEU A 56 -16.22 -0.57 16.21
C LEU A 56 -15.44 -0.34 14.91
N LEU A 57 -15.13 -1.41 14.17
CA LEU A 57 -14.46 -1.34 12.88
C LEU A 57 -15.03 -2.36 11.91
N HIS A 58 -14.78 -2.13 10.62
CA HIS A 58 -15.10 -3.07 9.53
C HIS A 58 -13.84 -3.36 8.72
N ILE A 59 -13.60 -4.64 8.45
CA ILE A 59 -12.49 -5.05 7.60
C ILE A 59 -12.96 -5.01 6.15
N VAL A 60 -12.19 -4.31 5.32
CA VAL A 60 -12.43 -4.22 3.87
C VAL A 60 -11.40 -5.09 3.17
N VAL A 61 -11.88 -6.13 2.50
CA VAL A 61 -11.04 -6.96 1.62
C VAL A 61 -11.25 -6.47 0.20
N LYS A 62 -10.26 -5.76 -0.33
CA LYS A 62 -10.25 -5.27 -1.71
C LYS A 62 -8.83 -5.31 -2.27
N PRO A 63 -8.66 -5.44 -3.59
CA PRO A 63 -7.35 -5.30 -4.19
C PRO A 63 -6.75 -3.93 -3.84
N VAL A 64 -5.47 -3.92 -3.46
CA VAL A 64 -4.70 -2.69 -3.30
C VAL A 64 -4.48 -2.14 -4.70
N VAL A 65 -4.92 -0.90 -4.95
CA VAL A 65 -4.69 -0.17 -6.20
C VAL A 65 -3.89 1.08 -5.86
N PHE A 66 -2.78 1.31 -6.57
CA PHE A 66 -1.96 2.48 -6.37
C PHE A 66 -2.48 3.66 -7.18
N TRP A 67 -2.23 4.87 -6.68
CA TRP A 67 -2.70 6.10 -7.32
C TRP A 67 -2.25 6.25 -8.78
N PHE A 68 -1.00 5.89 -9.11
CA PHE A 68 -0.48 6.02 -10.47
C PHE A 68 -1.15 5.05 -11.45
N GLU A 69 -1.71 3.93 -10.98
CA GLU A 69 -2.48 3.00 -11.81
C GLU A 69 -3.80 3.66 -12.22
N GLN A 70 -4.48 4.28 -11.26
CA GLN A 70 -5.72 5.02 -11.51
C GLN A 70 -5.48 6.24 -12.42
N TYR A 71 -4.36 6.95 -12.22
CA TYR A 71 -4.01 8.09 -13.06
C TYR A 71 -3.77 7.71 -14.52
N ASN A 72 -3.08 6.58 -14.77
CA ASN A 72 -2.83 6.11 -16.12
C ASN A 72 -4.10 5.62 -16.82
N GLU A 73 -5.00 4.95 -16.11
CA GLU A 73 -6.32 4.56 -16.64
C GLU A 73 -7.15 5.79 -17.04
N GLN A 74 -7.13 6.86 -16.24
CA GLN A 74 -7.84 8.10 -16.55
C GLN A 74 -7.32 8.76 -17.83
N LYS A 75 -5.99 8.82 -18.01
CA LYS A 75 -5.36 9.36 -19.22
C LYS A 75 -5.65 8.56 -20.50
N GLN A 76 -5.90 7.26 -20.39
CA GLN A 76 -6.23 6.42 -21.55
C GLN A 76 -7.69 6.59 -22.00
N ASN A 77 -8.54 7.13 -21.14
CA ASN A 77 -9.96 7.35 -21.39
C ASN A 77 -10.29 8.80 -21.81
N GLU A 78 -9.28 9.68 -21.87
CA GLU A 78 -9.32 11.04 -22.46
C GLU A 78 -8.81 11.03 -23.91
#